data_AF-A0A8D3AGK8-F1
#
_entry.id   AF-A0A8D3AGK8-F1
#
_cell.length_a   1.000
_cell.length_b   1.000
_cell.length_c   1.000
_cell.angle_alpha   90.00
_cell.angle_beta   90.00
_cell.angle_gamma   90.00
#
_symmetry.space_group_name_H-M   'P 1'
#
loop_
_entity.id
_entity.type
_entity.pdbx_description
1 polymer ?
#
loop_
_entity_poly.entity_id
_entity_poly.type
_entity_poly.pdbx_seq_one_letter_code
_entity_poly.pdbx_strand_id
1 'polypeptide(L)'
;MAEQNTEAKLKNLLKQEKIQLWNPPYTDEEDGERPGAQHLQELAEHYAPLLQLPVAEVGGALESIRVQTVTRGKGIRTYRETNVATLELLLPRDSRKVTKSKKNLLETRLDVSAQEVVDRYRQFGLKYIKLILNGKTLSPDQRLDEQGVKNHSKVMVLKVSDAELKQQMNEEEQRKTEQSQSVQRTQRGFQILSERDGSDDPDVSPFLEVADQKGNPLKIPHQEKKALILAMGFHEKGRSLMKRKQYDSALCHLLQADQQFSACGSALLSSVDNFAVLQLDVVWCYRALEALSCLDDGRKRLQRAEDCFLQCYGERRERLRMIKGNTGREDVLFLRLYLLQSLLSYIEGNDVQARQQLSKVESLFGRLCLDSEKMAQLMTLGFSEREARLGLRACQGDLQEAAIHISNRRQEREELKKSERQRRRRRTEDVSALVELGYSRTDAARALHAADGDVNRACEILQDASQAAQATNNNREEALSPEKVEQLLYLGFEREAVEASLALTGGDVQSAAQLLLDNQGVMSPHPNSSSSTSPSSEEPSTSTGQTERERQKERDRHEVLDDLSRHEEDYLDLTLEEESELIDTMKMYLSRGATHTM
;
A
#
# COMPACT_ATOMS: atom_id res chain seq x y z
N MET A 1 -16.28 19.69 -0.59
CA MET A 1 -16.29 19.54 0.88
C MET A 1 -17.46 20.28 1.53
N ALA A 2 -17.53 21.61 1.41
CA ALA A 2 -18.61 22.46 1.95
C ALA A 2 -20.04 21.96 1.63
N GLU A 3 -20.36 21.73 0.35
CA GLU A 3 -21.68 21.24 -0.07
C GLU A 3 -22.04 19.89 0.59
N GLN A 4 -21.05 19.00 0.77
CA GLN A 4 -21.28 17.71 1.42
C GLN A 4 -21.55 17.83 2.91
N ASN A 5 -20.87 18.74 3.61
CA ASN A 5 -21.20 19.05 5.01
C ASN A 5 -22.66 19.53 5.11
N THR A 6 -23.10 20.43 4.24
CA THR A 6 -24.49 20.91 4.19
C THR A 6 -25.47 19.77 3.90
N GLU A 7 -25.22 18.95 2.89
CA GLU A 7 -26.07 17.78 2.59
C GLU A 7 -26.12 16.78 3.74
N ALA A 8 -25.00 16.51 4.41
CA ALA A 8 -24.93 15.57 5.52
C ALA A 8 -25.74 16.06 6.73
N LYS A 9 -25.61 17.35 7.08
CA LYS A 9 -26.41 17.99 8.13
C LYS A 9 -27.91 17.92 7.82
N LEU A 10 -28.30 18.24 6.58
CA LEU A 10 -29.70 18.15 6.15
C LEU A 10 -30.23 16.72 6.20
N LYS A 11 -29.46 15.73 5.72
CA LYS A 11 -29.83 14.31 5.83
C LYS A 11 -30.08 13.90 7.28
N ASN A 12 -29.30 14.41 8.22
CA ASN A 12 -29.50 14.14 9.65
C ASN A 12 -30.78 14.81 10.20
N LEU A 13 -31.04 16.07 9.88
CA LEU A 13 -32.26 16.79 10.29
C LEU A 13 -33.53 16.11 9.72
N LEU A 14 -33.54 15.83 8.42
CA LEU A 14 -34.62 15.12 7.75
C LEU A 14 -34.91 13.76 8.40
N LYS A 15 -33.85 13.03 8.80
CA LYS A 15 -33.98 11.75 9.48
C LYS A 15 -34.57 11.88 10.88
N GLN A 16 -34.18 12.93 11.64
CA GLN A 16 -34.71 13.19 12.98
C GLN A 16 -36.21 13.50 12.93
N GLU A 17 -36.63 14.31 11.96
CA GLU A 17 -38.02 14.71 11.76
C GLU A 17 -38.83 13.71 10.91
N LYS A 18 -38.20 12.62 10.47
CA LYS A 18 -38.79 11.55 9.63
C LYS A 18 -39.37 12.09 8.31
N ILE A 19 -38.78 13.16 7.78
CA ILE A 19 -39.19 13.77 6.52
C ILE A 19 -38.62 12.97 5.35
N GLN A 20 -39.50 12.62 4.41
CA GLN A 20 -39.16 11.88 3.20
C GLN A 20 -39.38 12.80 2.00
N LEU A 21 -38.31 13.41 1.49
CA LEU A 21 -38.41 14.39 0.40
C LEU A 21 -38.97 13.79 -0.91
N TRP A 22 -38.87 12.47 -1.09
CA TRP A 22 -39.43 11.76 -2.25
C TRP A 22 -40.94 11.51 -2.17
N ASN A 23 -41.57 11.87 -1.04
CA ASN A 23 -43.01 11.77 -0.85
C ASN A 23 -43.67 13.15 -0.83
N PRO A 24 -45.00 13.21 -0.98
CA PRO A 24 -45.78 14.42 -0.75
C PRO A 24 -45.62 14.94 0.68
N PRO A 25 -45.66 16.27 0.89
CA PRO A 25 -45.91 17.33 -0.10
C PRO A 25 -44.64 17.85 -0.82
N TYR A 26 -43.49 17.20 -0.61
CA TYR A 26 -42.19 17.66 -1.14
C TYR A 26 -41.92 17.23 -2.58
N THR A 27 -42.58 16.15 -3.01
CA THR A 27 -42.63 15.70 -4.41
C THR A 27 -44.09 15.49 -4.79
N ASP A 28 -44.51 16.03 -5.94
CA ASP A 28 -45.90 15.96 -6.41
C ASP A 28 -46.37 14.51 -6.63
N GLU A 29 -47.60 14.19 -6.23
CA GLU A 29 -48.20 12.85 -6.37
C GLU A 29 -48.45 12.45 -7.84
N GLU A 30 -48.86 13.40 -8.68
CA GLU A 30 -49.27 13.11 -10.06
C GLU A 30 -48.08 12.87 -11.00
N ASP A 31 -47.04 13.71 -10.91
CA ASP A 31 -45.87 13.65 -11.80
C ASP A 31 -44.68 12.89 -11.17
N GLY A 32 -44.61 12.77 -9.83
CA GLY A 32 -43.54 12.05 -9.12
C GLY A 32 -42.12 12.59 -9.36
N GLU A 33 -41.97 13.74 -10.01
CA GLU A 33 -40.68 14.38 -10.37
C GLU A 33 -40.61 15.85 -9.96
N ARG A 34 -41.75 16.54 -10.00
CA ARG A 34 -41.80 17.97 -9.73
C ARG A 34 -41.59 18.24 -8.24
N PRO A 35 -40.78 19.25 -7.91
CA PRO A 35 -40.60 19.67 -6.53
C PRO A 35 -41.89 20.36 -6.03
N GLY A 36 -42.33 20.00 -4.83
CA GLY A 36 -43.29 20.78 -4.07
C GLY A 36 -42.63 22.08 -3.60
N ALA A 37 -42.47 23.03 -4.51
CA ALA A 37 -41.58 24.19 -4.34
C ALA A 37 -41.88 25.02 -3.09
N GLN A 38 -43.15 25.19 -2.73
CA GLN A 38 -43.56 25.89 -1.51
C GLN A 38 -43.08 25.16 -0.26
N HIS A 39 -43.35 23.86 -0.14
CA HIS A 39 -42.95 23.06 1.02
C HIS A 39 -41.42 22.90 1.14
N LEU A 40 -40.70 22.83 0.01
CA LEU A 40 -39.23 22.84 0.03
C LEU A 40 -38.68 24.20 0.45
N GLN A 41 -39.31 25.30 0.04
CA GLN A 41 -38.94 26.65 0.45
C GLN A 41 -39.19 26.85 1.96
N GLU A 42 -40.35 26.42 2.46
CA GLU A 42 -40.66 26.45 3.90
C GLU A 42 -39.65 25.61 4.71
N LEU A 43 -39.28 24.44 4.22
CA LEU A 43 -38.28 23.59 4.86
C LEU A 43 -36.88 24.23 4.83
N ALA A 44 -36.54 24.91 3.73
CA ALA A 44 -35.29 25.65 3.62
C ALA A 44 -35.25 26.85 4.59
N GLU A 45 -36.35 27.59 4.73
CA GLU A 45 -36.51 28.67 5.70
C GLU A 45 -36.46 28.17 7.14
N HIS A 46 -36.97 26.96 7.41
CA HIS A 46 -36.91 26.33 8.72
C HIS A 46 -35.48 25.89 9.09
N TYR A 47 -34.75 25.27 8.16
CA TYR A 47 -33.42 24.72 8.42
C TYR A 47 -32.27 25.73 8.27
N ALA A 48 -32.44 26.79 7.46
CA ALA A 48 -31.45 27.88 7.31
C ALA A 48 -30.95 28.46 8.64
N PRO A 49 -31.82 28.88 9.60
CA PRO A 49 -31.36 29.40 10.88
C PRO A 49 -30.68 28.33 11.75
N LEU A 50 -31.12 27.07 11.69
CA LEU A 50 -30.51 25.96 12.44
C LEU A 50 -29.09 25.66 11.95
N LEU A 51 -28.86 25.79 10.64
CA LEU A 51 -27.58 25.53 10.00
C LEU A 51 -26.69 26.77 9.90
N GLN A 52 -27.24 27.96 10.19
CA GLN A 52 -26.59 29.27 10.01
C GLN A 52 -26.10 29.46 8.56
N LEU A 53 -26.94 29.09 7.59
CA LEU A 53 -26.66 29.18 6.16
C LEU A 53 -27.76 29.96 5.42
N PRO A 54 -27.44 30.58 4.27
CA PRO A 54 -28.45 31.24 3.45
C PRO A 54 -29.54 30.26 3.00
N VAL A 55 -30.80 30.70 3.02
CA VAL A 55 -31.97 29.91 2.57
C VAL A 55 -31.76 29.35 1.16
N ALA A 56 -31.14 30.12 0.26
CA ALA A 56 -30.85 29.66 -1.10
C ALA A 56 -29.87 28.47 -1.16
N GLU A 57 -28.85 28.46 -0.30
CA GLU A 57 -27.87 27.35 -0.23
C GLU A 57 -28.54 26.09 0.34
N VAL A 58 -29.35 26.25 1.39
CA VAL A 58 -30.12 25.16 1.99
C VAL A 58 -31.16 24.60 1.04
N GLY A 59 -31.92 25.46 0.35
CA GLY A 59 -32.91 25.06 -0.65
C GLY A 59 -32.28 24.30 -1.82
N GLY A 60 -31.13 24.77 -2.32
CA GLY A 60 -30.37 24.06 -3.35
C GLY A 60 -29.91 22.67 -2.90
N ALA A 61 -29.43 22.54 -1.65
CA ALA A 61 -29.02 21.27 -1.09
C ALA A 61 -30.21 20.32 -0.83
N LEU A 62 -31.35 20.83 -0.34
CA LEU A 62 -32.59 20.04 -0.18
C LEU A 62 -33.09 19.51 -1.52
N GLU A 63 -33.09 20.33 -2.57
CA GLU A 63 -33.46 19.90 -3.92
C GLU A 63 -32.47 18.85 -4.47
N SER A 64 -31.16 19.00 -4.22
CA SER A 64 -30.15 17.99 -4.56
C SER A 64 -30.50 16.64 -3.91
N ILE A 65 -30.78 16.64 -2.60
CA ILE A 65 -31.15 15.42 -1.85
C ILE A 65 -32.45 14.82 -2.38
N ARG A 66 -33.47 15.64 -2.64
CA ARG A 66 -34.76 15.21 -3.19
C ARG A 66 -34.58 14.54 -4.55
N VAL A 67 -33.88 15.19 -5.48
CA VAL A 67 -33.62 14.65 -6.82
C VAL A 67 -32.89 13.32 -6.73
N GLN A 68 -31.82 13.23 -5.92
CA GLN A 68 -31.09 11.98 -5.72
C GLN A 68 -31.98 10.85 -5.19
N THR A 69 -32.87 11.15 -4.22
CA THR A 69 -33.74 10.14 -3.60
C THR A 69 -34.91 9.72 -4.48
N VAL A 70 -35.56 10.66 -5.19
CA VAL A 70 -36.63 10.39 -6.16
C VAL A 70 -36.10 9.53 -7.31
N THR A 71 -34.97 9.94 -7.90
CA THR A 71 -34.31 9.19 -8.96
C THR A 71 -33.98 7.77 -8.52
N ARG A 72 -33.40 7.62 -7.31
CA ARG A 72 -33.07 6.31 -6.77
C ARG A 72 -34.31 5.46 -6.51
N GLY A 73 -35.39 6.06 -6.02
CA GLY A 73 -36.68 5.38 -5.82
C GLY A 73 -37.24 4.82 -7.14
N LYS A 74 -37.20 5.63 -8.20
CA LYS A 74 -37.61 5.21 -9.56
C LYS A 74 -36.74 4.06 -10.07
N GLY A 75 -35.41 4.18 -9.99
CA GLY A 75 -34.50 3.13 -10.43
C GLY A 75 -34.62 1.82 -9.66
N ILE A 76 -35.02 1.87 -8.37
CA ILE A 76 -35.32 0.65 -7.61
C ILE A 76 -36.59 -0.03 -8.13
N ARG A 77 -37.67 0.73 -8.39
CA ARG A 77 -38.93 0.17 -8.92
C ARG A 77 -38.72 -0.44 -10.30
N THR A 78 -38.09 0.31 -11.22
CA THR A 78 -37.79 -0.16 -12.58
C THR A 78 -36.94 -1.43 -12.55
N TYR A 79 -35.91 -1.50 -11.70
CA TYR A 79 -35.08 -2.70 -11.58
C TYR A 79 -35.85 -3.91 -11.09
N ARG A 80 -36.74 -3.74 -10.10
CA ARG A 80 -37.57 -4.83 -9.58
C ARG A 80 -38.57 -5.36 -10.60
N GLU A 81 -39.18 -4.47 -11.38
CA GLU A 81 -40.24 -4.83 -12.33
C GLU A 81 -39.70 -5.36 -13.65
N THR A 82 -38.55 -4.86 -14.10
CA THR A 82 -38.06 -5.08 -15.48
C THR A 82 -36.63 -5.65 -15.56
N ASN A 83 -35.94 -5.84 -14.42
CA ASN A 83 -34.51 -6.17 -14.35
C ASN A 83 -33.59 -5.16 -15.06
N VAL A 84 -34.07 -3.93 -15.29
CA VAL A 84 -33.27 -2.84 -15.86
C VAL A 84 -32.72 -2.00 -14.71
N ALA A 85 -31.39 -2.02 -14.54
CA ALA A 85 -30.70 -1.25 -13.52
C ALA A 85 -30.50 0.20 -13.97
N THR A 86 -30.55 1.13 -13.02
CA THR A 86 -30.24 2.54 -13.23
C THR A 86 -28.82 2.80 -12.74
N LEU A 87 -27.91 3.19 -13.63
CA LEU A 87 -26.52 3.53 -13.33
C LEU A 87 -26.37 5.06 -13.31
N GLU A 88 -25.63 5.61 -12.34
CA GLU A 88 -25.34 7.04 -12.28
C GLU A 88 -24.02 7.33 -13.01
N LEU A 89 -24.10 8.02 -14.13
CA LEU A 89 -22.96 8.35 -14.98
C LEU A 89 -22.31 9.69 -14.59
N LEU A 90 -21.05 9.66 -14.17
CA LEU A 90 -20.29 10.89 -13.87
C LEU A 90 -19.62 11.40 -15.16
N LEU A 91 -20.23 12.42 -15.78
CA LEU A 91 -19.76 12.99 -17.06
C LEU A 91 -18.68 14.09 -16.86
N PRO A 92 -17.76 14.29 -17.83
CA PRO A 92 -16.73 15.33 -17.76
C PRO A 92 -17.32 16.74 -17.78
N ARG A 93 -16.59 17.71 -17.20
CA ARG A 93 -17.04 19.11 -17.01
C ARG A 93 -17.54 19.78 -18.31
N ASP A 94 -16.90 19.50 -19.45
CA ASP A 94 -17.20 20.16 -20.73
C ASP A 94 -18.45 19.62 -21.43
N SER A 95 -18.87 18.39 -21.11
CA SER A 95 -20.09 17.76 -21.66
C SER A 95 -21.37 18.24 -20.97
N ARG A 96 -21.26 18.81 -19.76
CA ARG A 96 -22.40 19.30 -18.96
C ARG A 96 -23.10 20.51 -19.59
N LYS A 97 -22.41 21.23 -20.49
CA LYS A 97 -22.96 22.40 -21.20
C LYS A 97 -23.84 22.03 -22.40
N VAL A 98 -23.67 20.83 -22.96
CA VAL A 98 -24.35 20.37 -24.19
C VAL A 98 -25.73 19.78 -23.87
N THR A 99 -25.90 19.17 -22.69
CA THR A 99 -27.18 18.67 -22.20
C THR A 99 -27.69 19.56 -21.08
N LYS A 100 -28.49 20.58 -21.42
CA LYS A 100 -29.28 21.37 -20.45
C LYS A 100 -30.37 20.54 -19.71
N SER A 101 -30.26 19.21 -19.69
CA SER A 101 -31.26 18.30 -19.14
C SER A 101 -30.62 17.04 -18.52
N LYS A 102 -30.46 17.08 -17.19
CA LYS A 102 -30.88 16.05 -16.20
C LYS A 102 -30.65 14.53 -16.38
N LYS A 103 -29.91 14.00 -17.36
CA LYS A 103 -29.71 12.52 -17.45
C LYS A 103 -28.25 12.09 -17.36
N ASN A 104 -27.66 12.25 -16.18
CA ASN A 104 -26.50 11.48 -15.73
C ASN A 104 -26.90 10.06 -15.30
N LEU A 105 -27.97 9.50 -15.87
CA LEU A 105 -28.56 8.24 -15.45
C LEU A 105 -28.77 7.38 -16.68
N LEU A 106 -28.24 6.17 -16.64
CA LEU A 106 -28.35 5.19 -17.70
C LEU A 106 -29.17 4.00 -17.21
N GLU A 107 -30.21 3.67 -17.95
CA GLU A 107 -30.99 2.46 -17.72
C GLU A 107 -30.47 1.34 -18.62
N THR A 108 -29.97 0.27 -18.01
CA THR A 108 -29.49 -0.90 -18.72
C THR A 108 -29.62 -2.16 -17.87
N ARG A 109 -29.78 -3.32 -18.51
CA ARG A 109 -29.64 -4.59 -17.81
C ARG A 109 -28.17 -4.80 -17.44
N LEU A 110 -27.90 -5.59 -16.40
CA LEU A 110 -26.53 -5.83 -15.91
C LEU A 110 -25.85 -7.03 -16.57
N ASP A 111 -26.59 -7.82 -17.35
CA ASP A 111 -26.12 -8.99 -18.10
C ASP A 111 -25.52 -8.65 -19.47
N VAL A 112 -25.54 -7.38 -19.86
CA VAL A 112 -24.93 -6.88 -21.10
C VAL A 112 -23.44 -6.63 -20.94
N SER A 113 -22.72 -6.64 -22.06
CA SER A 113 -21.30 -6.24 -22.09
C SER A 113 -21.12 -4.75 -21.84
N ALA A 114 -19.96 -4.35 -21.31
CA ALA A 114 -19.62 -2.92 -21.17
C ALA A 114 -19.55 -2.22 -22.54
N GLN A 115 -19.18 -2.94 -23.60
CA GLN A 115 -19.14 -2.43 -24.97
C GLN A 115 -20.54 -2.03 -25.49
N GLU A 116 -21.58 -2.79 -25.16
CA GLU A 116 -22.96 -2.43 -25.55
C GLU A 116 -23.43 -1.12 -24.90
N VAL A 117 -22.99 -0.85 -23.67
CA VAL A 117 -23.25 0.43 -23.00
C VAL A 117 -22.51 1.57 -23.70
N VAL A 118 -21.25 1.32 -24.09
CA VAL A 118 -20.43 2.26 -24.87
C VAL A 118 -21.11 2.60 -26.20
N ASP A 119 -21.63 1.61 -26.90
CA ASP A 119 -22.26 1.77 -28.20
C ASP A 119 -23.60 2.51 -28.15
N ARG A 120 -24.42 2.24 -27.13
CA ARG A 120 -25.65 3.02 -26.88
C ARG A 120 -25.35 4.50 -26.68
N TYR A 121 -24.21 4.82 -26.08
CA TYR A 121 -23.87 6.20 -25.77
C TYR A 121 -23.20 6.96 -26.94
N ARG A 122 -22.69 6.25 -27.96
CA ARG A 122 -22.25 6.87 -29.23
C ARG A 122 -23.35 7.71 -29.89
N GLN A 123 -24.62 7.35 -29.66
CA GLN A 123 -25.79 8.08 -30.15
C GLN A 123 -25.94 9.50 -29.56
N PHE A 124 -25.31 9.78 -28.42
CA PHE A 124 -25.29 11.11 -27.77
C PHE A 124 -24.10 12.00 -28.22
N GLY A 125 -23.43 11.65 -29.33
CA GLY A 125 -22.35 12.46 -29.92
C GLY A 125 -20.97 12.23 -29.29
N LEU A 126 -20.77 11.08 -28.63
CA LEU A 126 -19.55 10.73 -27.90
C LEU A 126 -18.94 9.47 -28.52
N LYS A 127 -18.04 9.66 -29.50
CA LYS A 127 -17.56 8.59 -30.41
C LYS A 127 -16.67 7.55 -29.72
N TYR A 128 -15.96 7.94 -28.67
CA TYR A 128 -15.18 7.04 -27.82
C TYR A 128 -15.44 7.44 -26.38
N ILE A 129 -15.63 6.47 -25.48
CA ILE A 129 -15.78 6.69 -24.04
C ILE A 129 -15.19 5.51 -23.28
N LYS A 130 -14.64 5.76 -22.09
CA LYS A 130 -14.26 4.74 -21.10
C LYS A 130 -15.24 4.79 -19.92
N LEU A 131 -15.61 3.62 -19.39
CA LEU A 131 -16.46 3.46 -18.22
C LEU A 131 -15.60 3.02 -17.03
N ILE A 132 -15.71 3.70 -15.89
CA ILE A 132 -14.90 3.43 -14.69
C ILE A 132 -15.81 3.27 -13.47
N LEU A 133 -15.63 2.18 -12.72
CA LEU A 133 -16.35 1.87 -11.48
C LEU A 133 -15.35 1.64 -10.34
N ASN A 134 -15.49 2.34 -9.22
CA ASN A 134 -14.65 2.18 -8.02
C ASN A 134 -13.13 2.16 -8.31
N GLY A 135 -12.67 3.04 -9.20
CA GLY A 135 -11.27 3.14 -9.60
C GLY A 135 -10.78 2.09 -10.61
N LYS A 136 -11.65 1.19 -11.08
CA LYS A 136 -11.33 0.19 -12.11
C LYS A 136 -12.02 0.52 -13.44
N THR A 137 -11.27 0.50 -14.53
CA THR A 137 -11.84 0.60 -15.88
C THR A 137 -12.56 -0.70 -16.22
N LEU A 138 -13.81 -0.60 -16.69
CA LEU A 138 -14.58 -1.76 -17.12
C LEU A 138 -14.03 -2.28 -18.46
N SER A 139 -13.78 -3.57 -18.52
CA SER A 139 -13.38 -4.31 -19.71
C SER A 139 -14.56 -4.36 -20.69
N PRO A 140 -14.37 -3.96 -21.97
CA PRO A 140 -15.46 -3.86 -22.96
C PRO A 140 -16.16 -5.21 -23.20
N ASP A 141 -15.40 -6.30 -23.19
CA ASP A 141 -15.88 -7.63 -23.57
C ASP A 141 -16.54 -8.42 -22.42
N GLN A 142 -16.50 -7.90 -21.19
CA GLN A 142 -17.07 -8.56 -20.02
C GLN A 142 -18.44 -7.99 -19.64
N ARG A 143 -19.27 -8.79 -18.98
CA ARG A 143 -20.58 -8.35 -18.49
C ARG A 143 -20.45 -7.34 -17.35
N LEU A 144 -21.45 -6.48 -17.18
CA LEU A 144 -21.43 -5.45 -16.14
C LEU A 144 -21.50 -6.07 -14.73
N ASP A 145 -22.36 -7.07 -14.53
CA ASP A 145 -22.53 -7.77 -13.25
C ASP A 145 -21.27 -8.51 -12.79
N GLU A 146 -20.56 -9.18 -13.71
CA GLU A 146 -19.29 -9.86 -13.47
C GLU A 146 -18.17 -8.89 -13.03
N GLN A 147 -18.29 -7.62 -13.40
CA GLN A 147 -17.33 -6.56 -13.08
C GLN A 147 -17.74 -5.75 -11.84
N GLY A 148 -18.75 -6.20 -11.09
CA GLY A 148 -19.18 -5.60 -9.84
C GLY A 148 -20.13 -4.42 -9.99
N VAL A 149 -20.67 -4.19 -11.20
CA VAL A 149 -21.71 -3.17 -11.44
C VAL A 149 -23.03 -3.67 -10.87
N LYS A 150 -23.63 -2.88 -9.98
CA LYS A 150 -24.93 -3.10 -9.35
C LYS A 150 -25.92 -1.99 -9.71
N ASN A 151 -27.20 -2.18 -9.43
CA ASN A 151 -28.18 -1.10 -9.53
C ASN A 151 -27.76 0.11 -8.68
N HIS A 152 -27.84 1.32 -9.25
CA HIS A 152 -27.34 2.60 -8.69
C HIS A 152 -25.82 2.70 -8.54
N SER A 153 -25.05 1.91 -9.29
CA SER A 153 -23.60 2.10 -9.34
C SER A 153 -23.25 3.44 -9.98
N LYS A 154 -22.29 4.14 -9.39
CA LYS A 154 -21.71 5.37 -9.94
C LYS A 154 -20.59 5.02 -10.91
N VAL A 155 -20.84 5.18 -12.20
CA VAL A 155 -19.90 4.85 -13.28
C VAL A 155 -19.40 6.15 -13.90
N MET A 156 -18.10 6.42 -13.83
CA MET A 156 -17.52 7.60 -14.46
C MET A 156 -17.38 7.38 -15.96
N VAL A 157 -17.79 8.37 -16.76
CA VAL A 157 -17.70 8.37 -18.22
C VAL A 157 -16.69 9.41 -18.66
N LEU A 158 -15.70 8.99 -19.44
CA LEU A 158 -14.70 9.88 -20.00
C LEU A 158 -15.06 10.19 -21.47
N LYS A 159 -15.32 11.47 -21.85
CA LYS A 159 -15.57 11.91 -23.24
C LYS A 159 -14.27 12.11 -23.98
N VAL A 160 -14.21 11.67 -25.23
CA VAL A 160 -13.03 11.65 -26.09
C VAL A 160 -13.23 12.45 -27.37
N SER A 161 -12.33 13.39 -27.66
CA SER A 161 -12.01 13.81 -29.03
C SER A 161 -10.97 12.85 -29.62
N ASP A 162 -11.11 12.48 -30.89
CA ASP A 162 -10.39 11.37 -31.53
C ASP A 162 -8.84 11.52 -31.55
N ALA A 163 -8.34 12.76 -31.47
CA ALA A 163 -6.90 13.06 -31.52
C ALA A 163 -6.32 13.39 -30.14
N GLU A 164 -6.90 14.37 -29.44
CA GLU A 164 -6.39 14.80 -28.13
C GLU A 164 -6.66 13.77 -27.04
N LEU A 165 -7.71 12.96 -27.15
CA LEU A 165 -7.92 11.87 -26.22
C LEU A 165 -7.36 10.53 -26.67
N LYS A 166 -7.10 10.24 -27.96
CA LYS A 166 -6.10 9.16 -28.23
C LYS A 166 -4.77 9.49 -27.58
N GLN A 167 -4.37 10.76 -27.61
CA GLN A 167 -3.18 11.20 -26.90
C GLN A 167 -3.35 11.12 -25.37
N GLN A 168 -4.41 11.68 -24.77
CA GLN A 168 -4.63 11.61 -23.32
C GLN A 168 -4.92 10.20 -22.79
N MET A 169 -5.58 9.32 -23.54
CA MET A 169 -5.76 7.91 -23.17
C MET A 169 -4.48 7.14 -23.35
N ASN A 170 -3.71 7.37 -24.40
CA ASN A 170 -2.38 6.78 -24.49
C ASN A 170 -1.53 7.27 -23.33
N GLU A 171 -1.55 8.56 -22.99
CA GLU A 171 -0.84 9.11 -21.84
C GLU A 171 -1.37 8.56 -20.50
N GLU A 172 -2.68 8.41 -20.30
CA GLU A 172 -3.27 7.87 -19.06
C GLU A 172 -3.05 6.36 -18.94
N GLU A 173 -3.16 5.63 -20.04
CA GLU A 173 -2.92 4.18 -20.12
C GLU A 173 -1.44 3.89 -20.00
N GLN A 174 -0.59 4.72 -20.58
CA GLN A 174 0.85 4.72 -20.38
C GLN A 174 1.17 5.06 -18.93
N ARG A 175 0.56 6.08 -18.31
CA ARG A 175 0.72 6.38 -16.87
C ARG A 175 0.28 5.22 -15.99
N LYS A 176 -0.86 4.57 -16.28
CA LYS A 176 -1.33 3.38 -15.53
C LYS A 176 -0.39 2.20 -15.71
N THR A 177 0.10 1.99 -16.92
CA THR A 177 1.07 0.94 -17.25
C THR A 177 2.39 1.21 -16.54
N GLU A 178 2.90 2.44 -16.58
CA GLU A 178 4.09 2.90 -15.87
C GLU A 178 3.93 2.78 -14.36
N GLN A 179 2.76 3.12 -13.81
CA GLN A 179 2.43 2.97 -12.39
C GLN A 179 2.39 1.50 -11.98
N SER A 180 1.73 0.63 -12.76
CA SER A 180 1.71 -0.81 -12.53
C SER A 180 3.10 -1.42 -12.63
N GLN A 181 3.88 -1.02 -13.64
CA GLN A 181 5.28 -1.42 -13.79
C GLN A 181 6.14 -0.91 -12.65
N SER A 182 5.91 0.31 -12.14
CA SER A 182 6.62 0.88 -11.00
C SER A 182 6.36 0.07 -9.72
N VAL A 183 5.10 -0.32 -9.48
CA VAL A 183 4.74 -1.22 -8.37
C VAL A 183 5.43 -2.57 -8.52
N GLN A 184 5.41 -3.16 -9.72
CA GLN A 184 6.08 -4.45 -9.98
C GLN A 184 7.60 -4.37 -9.82
N ARG A 185 8.24 -3.29 -10.27
CA ARG A 185 9.68 -3.06 -10.07
C ARG A 185 10.01 -2.94 -8.60
N THR A 186 9.23 -2.16 -7.86
CA THR A 186 9.36 -2.04 -6.39
C THR A 186 9.23 -3.40 -5.71
N GLN A 187 8.22 -4.19 -6.10
CA GLN A 187 8.02 -5.55 -5.59
C GLN A 187 9.24 -6.44 -5.84
N ARG A 188 9.74 -6.47 -7.08
CA ARG A 188 10.89 -7.29 -7.47
C ARG A 188 12.15 -6.86 -6.72
N GLY A 189 12.43 -5.55 -6.66
CA GLY A 189 13.59 -5.01 -5.96
C GLY A 189 13.62 -5.42 -4.49
N PHE A 190 12.53 -5.18 -3.75
CA PHE A 190 12.44 -5.58 -2.34
C PHE A 190 12.36 -7.09 -2.14
N GLN A 191 11.74 -7.84 -3.06
CA GLN A 191 11.74 -9.29 -2.99
C GLN A 191 13.17 -9.85 -3.08
N ILE A 192 13.98 -9.35 -4.02
CA ILE A 192 15.38 -9.74 -4.16
C ILE A 192 16.20 -9.37 -2.92
N LEU A 193 15.91 -8.23 -2.29
CA LEU A 193 16.58 -7.82 -1.05
C LEU A 193 16.14 -8.65 0.16
N SER A 194 14.89 -9.11 0.19
CA SER A 194 14.33 -9.92 1.29
C SER A 194 14.80 -11.37 1.31
N GLU A 195 15.13 -11.93 0.14
CA GLU A 195 15.57 -13.33 -0.01
C GLU A 195 17.06 -13.51 0.29
N ARG A 196 17.79 -12.41 0.54
CA ARG A 196 19.20 -12.44 0.89
C ARG A 196 19.39 -12.56 2.39
N ASP A 197 20.24 -13.51 2.78
CA ASP A 197 20.65 -13.77 4.16
C ASP A 197 21.94 -13.01 4.56
N GLY A 198 22.47 -12.18 3.66
CA GLY A 198 23.72 -11.43 3.85
C GLY A 198 24.99 -12.28 3.67
N SER A 199 24.89 -13.41 2.95
CA SER A 199 26.03 -14.24 2.53
C SER A 199 26.87 -13.65 1.40
N ASP A 200 26.26 -12.78 0.58
CA ASP A 200 26.93 -12.12 -0.55
C ASP A 200 27.86 -10.98 -0.10
N ASP A 201 28.75 -10.54 -1.00
CA ASP A 201 29.64 -9.40 -0.76
C ASP A 201 28.84 -8.11 -0.51
N PRO A 202 28.99 -7.45 0.67
CA PRO A 202 28.20 -6.28 1.03
C PRO A 202 28.43 -5.06 0.13
N ASP A 203 29.63 -4.91 -0.44
CA ASP A 203 29.99 -3.75 -1.26
C ASP A 203 29.40 -3.85 -2.68
N VAL A 204 29.09 -5.08 -3.11
CA VAL A 204 28.47 -5.37 -4.41
C VAL A 204 26.97 -5.68 -4.25
N SER A 205 26.54 -6.06 -3.06
CA SER A 205 25.18 -6.53 -2.80
C SER A 205 24.67 -6.20 -1.39
N PRO A 206 23.96 -5.07 -1.22
CA PRO A 206 23.29 -4.78 0.05
C PRO A 206 22.17 -5.79 0.32
N PHE A 207 21.96 -6.07 1.60
CA PHE A 207 20.83 -6.84 2.14
C PHE A 207 20.08 -5.99 3.19
N LEU A 208 18.84 -6.38 3.52
CA LEU A 208 18.02 -5.68 4.49
C LEU A 208 17.91 -6.49 5.80
N GLU A 209 18.24 -5.85 6.92
CA GLU A 209 18.06 -6.40 8.27
C GLU A 209 16.96 -5.61 8.98
N VAL A 210 16.03 -6.32 9.62
CA VAL A 210 14.98 -5.69 10.44
C VAL A 210 15.53 -5.56 11.86
N ALA A 211 15.54 -4.35 12.38
CA ALA A 211 16.06 -4.03 13.70
C ALA A 211 15.04 -3.25 14.55
N ASP A 212 15.25 -3.24 15.86
CA ASP A 212 14.54 -2.37 16.78
C ASP A 212 14.99 -0.90 16.66
N GLN A 213 14.38 -0.01 17.43
CA GLN A 213 14.70 1.43 17.47
C GLN A 213 16.10 1.78 17.98
N LYS A 214 16.89 0.79 18.44
CA LYS A 214 18.29 0.93 18.86
C LYS A 214 19.25 0.28 17.86
N GLY A 215 18.75 -0.27 16.75
CA GLY A 215 19.55 -0.95 15.74
C GLY A 215 19.87 -2.41 16.07
N ASN A 216 19.21 -3.02 17.06
CA ASN A 216 19.41 -4.44 17.37
C ASN A 216 18.57 -5.32 16.43
N PRO A 217 19.16 -6.34 15.78
CA PRO A 217 18.41 -7.24 14.90
C PRO A 217 17.27 -7.98 15.61
N LEU A 218 16.11 -8.03 14.98
CA LEU A 218 14.95 -8.76 15.48
C LEU A 218 14.90 -10.19 14.93
N LYS A 219 14.70 -11.18 15.81
CA LYS A 219 14.48 -12.58 15.42
C LYS A 219 13.01 -12.76 15.01
N ILE A 220 12.74 -12.69 13.71
CA ILE A 220 11.42 -12.82 13.09
C ILE A 220 11.41 -14.03 12.15
N PRO A 221 10.35 -14.85 12.10
CA PRO A 221 10.22 -15.94 11.14
C PRO A 221 10.45 -15.47 9.69
N HIS A 222 11.11 -16.27 8.86
CA HIS A 222 11.52 -15.86 7.51
C HIS A 222 10.37 -15.34 6.64
N GLN A 223 9.22 -16.01 6.67
CA GLN A 223 8.05 -15.60 5.88
C GLN A 223 7.48 -14.24 6.33
N GLU A 224 7.42 -14.02 7.65
CA GLU A 224 6.96 -12.76 8.23
C GLU A 224 7.98 -11.63 8.01
N LYS A 225 9.29 -11.94 8.12
CA LYS A 225 10.37 -11.00 7.78
C LYS A 225 10.28 -10.54 6.32
N LYS A 226 10.03 -11.46 5.38
CA LYS A 226 9.85 -11.13 3.96
C LYS A 226 8.65 -10.21 3.74
N ALA A 227 7.49 -10.53 4.33
CA ALA A 227 6.30 -9.69 4.24
C ALA A 227 6.55 -8.29 4.82
N LEU A 228 7.22 -8.20 5.98
CA LEU A 228 7.54 -6.94 6.64
C LEU A 228 8.50 -6.07 5.81
N ILE A 229 9.56 -6.66 5.24
CA ILE A 229 10.51 -5.94 4.37
C ILE A 229 9.78 -5.38 3.14
N LEU A 230 8.92 -6.18 2.50
CA LEU A 230 8.10 -5.71 1.38
C LEU A 230 7.17 -4.57 1.81
N ALA A 231 6.49 -4.73 2.95
CA ALA A 231 5.56 -3.74 3.47
C ALA A 231 6.24 -2.39 3.76
N MET A 232 7.37 -2.41 4.48
CA MET A 232 8.16 -1.22 4.77
C MET A 232 8.74 -0.60 3.49
N GLY A 233 9.18 -1.43 2.56
CA GLY A 233 9.73 -0.98 1.29
C GLY A 233 8.71 -0.24 0.43
N PHE A 234 7.51 -0.81 0.26
CA PHE A 234 6.40 -0.15 -0.41
C PHE A 234 5.97 1.13 0.30
N HIS A 235 5.96 1.13 1.65
CA HIS A 235 5.63 2.31 2.43
C HIS A 235 6.63 3.44 2.19
N GLU A 236 7.93 3.15 2.16
CA GLU A 236 8.93 4.18 1.86
C GLU A 236 8.88 4.68 0.42
N LYS A 237 8.66 3.79 -0.55
CA LYS A 237 8.41 4.22 -1.93
C LYS A 237 7.20 5.16 -2.00
N GLY A 238 6.12 4.81 -1.30
CA GLY A 238 4.93 5.66 -1.17
C GLY A 238 5.25 7.03 -0.58
N ARG A 239 6.00 7.10 0.52
CA ARG A 239 6.41 8.36 1.16
C ARG A 239 7.33 9.21 0.28
N SER A 240 8.29 8.60 -0.42
CA SER A 240 9.13 9.27 -1.43
C SER A 240 8.28 9.94 -2.51
N LEU A 241 7.24 9.26 -3.00
CA LEU A 241 6.29 9.80 -3.98
C LEU A 241 5.40 10.91 -3.38
N MET A 242 4.96 10.79 -2.13
CA MET A 242 4.23 11.85 -1.41
C MET A 242 5.06 13.12 -1.29
N LYS A 243 6.35 13.02 -0.97
CA LYS A 243 7.27 14.18 -0.93
C LYS A 243 7.37 14.90 -2.28
N ARG A 244 7.20 14.17 -3.38
CA ARG A 244 7.13 14.70 -4.75
C ARG A 244 5.73 15.14 -5.18
N LYS A 245 4.75 15.12 -4.25
CA LYS A 245 3.33 15.41 -4.48
C LYS A 245 2.66 14.51 -5.53
N GLN A 246 3.21 13.32 -5.76
CA GLN A 246 2.68 12.31 -6.69
C GLN A 246 1.72 11.36 -5.94
N TYR A 247 0.63 11.90 -5.40
CA TYR A 247 -0.26 11.18 -4.48
C TYR A 247 -0.97 9.97 -5.12
N ASP A 248 -1.31 10.02 -6.41
CA ASP A 248 -1.89 8.88 -7.13
C ASP A 248 -0.93 7.67 -7.15
N SER A 249 0.32 7.90 -7.55
CA SER A 249 1.36 6.87 -7.56
C SER A 249 1.71 6.41 -6.15
N ALA A 250 1.77 7.33 -5.19
CA ALA A 250 1.99 7.01 -3.79
C ALA A 250 0.93 6.06 -3.26
N LEU A 251 -0.36 6.39 -3.47
CA LEU A 251 -1.47 5.59 -2.96
C LEU A 251 -1.42 4.13 -3.46
N CYS A 252 -1.04 3.89 -4.72
CA CYS A 252 -0.85 2.53 -5.23
C CYS A 252 0.20 1.73 -4.44
N HIS A 253 1.32 2.35 -4.10
CA HIS A 253 2.37 1.69 -3.31
C HIS A 253 1.94 1.52 -1.85
N LEU A 254 1.29 2.52 -1.25
CA LEU A 254 0.77 2.44 0.12
C LEU A 254 -0.29 1.33 0.28
N LEU A 255 -1.17 1.14 -0.71
CA LEU A 255 -2.15 0.04 -0.69
C LEU A 255 -1.50 -1.34 -0.84
N GLN A 256 -0.39 -1.44 -1.57
CA GLN A 256 0.42 -2.67 -1.60
C GLN A 256 1.10 -2.91 -0.24
N ALA A 257 1.64 -1.87 0.39
CA ALA A 257 2.18 -1.96 1.75
C ALA A 257 1.12 -2.47 2.74
N ASP A 258 -0.12 -1.98 2.65
CA ASP A 258 -1.25 -2.36 3.52
C ASP A 258 -1.56 -3.86 3.41
N GLN A 259 -1.52 -4.41 2.18
CA GLN A 259 -1.71 -5.84 1.92
C GLN A 259 -0.57 -6.67 2.53
N GLN A 260 0.69 -6.22 2.40
CA GLN A 260 1.85 -6.93 2.94
C GLN A 260 1.89 -6.87 4.48
N PHE A 261 1.56 -5.72 5.09
CA PHE A 261 1.42 -5.63 6.55
C PHE A 261 0.30 -6.55 7.06
N SER A 262 -0.81 -6.67 6.33
CA SER A 262 -1.91 -7.57 6.71
C SER A 262 -1.51 -9.05 6.69
N ALA A 263 -0.41 -9.42 6.02
CA ALA A 263 0.16 -10.76 6.03
C ALA A 263 1.12 -11.01 7.22
N CYS A 264 1.45 -9.98 8.00
CA CYS A 264 2.26 -10.11 9.21
C CYS A 264 1.41 -10.51 10.42
N GLY A 265 2.04 -11.13 11.44
CA GLY A 265 1.36 -11.58 12.65
C GLY A 265 0.83 -10.42 13.49
N SER A 266 -0.31 -10.65 14.16
CA SER A 266 -0.98 -9.63 14.99
C SER A 266 -0.13 -9.14 16.17
N ALA A 267 0.73 -9.99 16.71
CA ALA A 267 1.65 -9.63 17.79
C ALA A 267 2.68 -8.58 17.34
N LEU A 268 3.25 -8.75 16.14
CA LEU A 268 4.19 -7.79 15.57
C LEU A 268 3.49 -6.46 15.26
N LEU A 269 2.36 -6.52 14.54
CA LEU A 269 1.60 -5.33 14.14
C LEU A 269 1.09 -4.48 15.32
N SER A 270 0.80 -5.12 16.45
CA SER A 270 0.33 -4.42 17.66
C SER A 270 1.46 -3.84 18.51
N SER A 271 2.72 -4.19 18.19
CA SER A 271 3.90 -3.78 18.94
C SER A 271 4.67 -2.60 18.30
N VAL A 272 4.38 -2.29 17.04
CA VAL A 272 5.07 -1.26 16.24
C VAL A 272 4.08 -0.26 15.64
N ASP A 273 4.53 0.98 15.45
CA ASP A 273 3.73 2.09 14.93
C ASP A 273 3.71 2.16 13.39
N ASN A 274 4.57 1.41 12.69
CA ASN A 274 4.72 1.48 11.23
C ASN A 274 3.39 1.30 10.48
N PHE A 275 2.57 0.34 10.92
CA PHE A 275 1.27 0.09 10.32
C PHE A 275 0.30 1.26 10.52
N ALA A 276 0.30 1.90 11.69
CA ALA A 276 -0.51 3.08 11.97
C ALA A 276 -0.09 4.29 11.14
N VAL A 277 1.22 4.50 10.99
CA VAL A 277 1.76 5.56 10.11
C VAL A 277 1.32 5.32 8.66
N LEU A 278 1.35 4.07 8.19
CA LEU A 278 0.82 3.73 6.86
C LEU A 278 -0.67 4.07 6.71
N GLN A 279 -1.50 3.71 7.70
CA GLN A 279 -2.93 4.06 7.65
C GLN A 279 -3.14 5.56 7.53
N LEU A 280 -2.35 6.34 8.28
CA LEU A 280 -2.39 7.80 8.25
C LEU A 280 -1.99 8.36 6.88
N ASP A 281 -0.93 7.83 6.27
CA ASP A 281 -0.45 8.26 4.95
C ASP A 281 -1.45 7.93 3.83
N VAL A 282 -2.13 6.77 3.91
CA VAL A 282 -3.21 6.42 2.96
C VAL A 282 -4.34 7.46 3.01
N VAL A 283 -4.78 7.84 4.21
CA VAL A 283 -5.85 8.84 4.37
C VAL A 283 -5.38 10.23 3.95
N TRP A 284 -4.09 10.56 4.13
CA TRP A 284 -3.51 11.77 3.58
C TRP A 284 -3.59 11.81 2.05
N CYS A 285 -3.27 10.70 1.39
CA CYS A 285 -3.45 10.57 -0.06
C CYS A 285 -4.92 10.70 -0.47
N TYR A 286 -5.87 10.09 0.25
CA TYR A 286 -7.31 10.28 -0.01
C TYR A 286 -7.70 11.76 0.07
N ARG A 287 -7.18 12.50 1.05
CA ARG A 287 -7.39 13.95 1.16
C ARG A 287 -6.81 14.68 -0.04
N ALA A 288 -5.55 14.42 -0.37
CA ALA A 288 -4.85 15.14 -1.45
C ALA A 288 -5.50 14.91 -2.82
N LEU A 289 -6.09 13.73 -3.02
CA LEU A 289 -6.81 13.35 -4.24
C LEU A 289 -8.30 13.73 -4.21
N GLU A 290 -8.78 14.35 -3.12
CA GLU A 290 -10.20 14.63 -2.87
C GLU A 290 -11.10 13.38 -3.09
N ALA A 291 -10.63 12.21 -2.67
CA ALA A 291 -11.27 10.91 -2.90
C ALA A 291 -12.47 10.67 -1.95
N LEU A 292 -13.56 11.43 -2.14
CA LEU A 292 -14.75 11.43 -1.27
C LEU A 292 -15.49 10.08 -1.21
N SER A 293 -15.30 9.20 -2.20
CA SER A 293 -15.86 7.84 -2.16
C SER A 293 -15.23 6.96 -1.07
N CYS A 294 -14.10 7.37 -0.52
CA CYS A 294 -13.31 6.59 0.44
C CYS A 294 -13.53 7.03 1.89
N LEU A 295 -14.53 7.86 2.21
CA LEU A 295 -14.77 8.41 3.57
C LEU A 295 -14.90 7.31 4.63
N ASP A 296 -15.71 6.28 4.37
CA ASP A 296 -15.92 5.17 5.32
C ASP A 296 -14.64 4.36 5.57
N ASP A 297 -13.84 4.15 4.53
CA ASP A 297 -12.53 3.50 4.64
C ASP A 297 -11.57 4.41 5.44
N GLY A 298 -11.52 5.69 5.08
CA GLY A 298 -10.71 6.69 5.78
C GLY A 298 -10.99 6.74 7.28
N ARG A 299 -12.27 6.71 7.68
CA ARG A 299 -12.66 6.67 9.09
C ARG A 299 -12.06 5.45 9.82
N LYS A 300 -12.22 4.26 9.24
CA LYS A 300 -11.71 3.00 9.83
C LYS A 300 -10.18 3.03 9.93
N ARG A 301 -9.51 3.57 8.92
CA ARG A 301 -8.04 3.71 8.89
C ARG A 301 -7.54 4.66 9.97
N LEU A 302 -8.17 5.84 10.13
CA LEU A 302 -7.82 6.78 11.19
C LEU A 302 -8.07 6.22 12.59
N GLN A 303 -9.16 5.45 12.78
CA GLN A 303 -9.43 4.80 14.06
C GLN A 303 -8.33 3.77 14.38
N ARG A 304 -7.96 2.91 13.42
CA ARG A 304 -6.85 1.95 13.58
C ARG A 304 -5.53 2.64 13.89
N ALA A 305 -5.26 3.77 13.23
CA ALA A 305 -4.05 4.55 13.49
C ALA A 305 -4.04 5.11 14.92
N GLU A 306 -5.17 5.67 15.38
CA GLU A 306 -5.32 6.20 16.74
C GLU A 306 -5.15 5.11 17.79
N ASP A 307 -5.87 3.99 17.67
CA ASP A 307 -5.79 2.86 18.60
C ASP A 307 -4.34 2.34 18.72
N CYS A 308 -3.66 2.18 17.59
CA CYS A 308 -2.28 1.71 17.55
C CYS A 308 -1.29 2.74 18.12
N PHE A 309 -1.45 4.05 17.85
CA PHE A 309 -0.62 5.07 18.47
C PHE A 309 -0.80 5.12 19.99
N LEU A 310 -2.03 5.01 20.49
CA LEU A 310 -2.30 4.96 21.93
C LEU A 310 -1.67 3.72 22.57
N GLN A 311 -1.74 2.56 21.91
CA GLN A 311 -1.10 1.33 22.38
C GLN A 311 0.44 1.40 22.35
N CYS A 312 1.03 1.94 21.28
CA CYS A 312 2.48 1.99 21.09
C CYS A 312 3.14 3.08 21.93
N TYR A 313 2.51 4.25 22.05
CA TYR A 313 3.09 5.40 22.72
C TYR A 313 2.58 5.61 24.15
N GLY A 314 1.41 5.09 24.48
CA GLY A 314 0.69 5.38 25.73
C GLY A 314 -0.26 6.58 25.58
N GLU A 315 -1.30 6.66 26.41
CA GLU A 315 -2.35 7.69 26.31
C GLU A 315 -1.79 9.11 26.44
N ARG A 316 -0.75 9.28 27.27
CA ARG A 316 -0.02 10.53 27.48
C ARG A 316 1.40 10.45 26.93
N ARG A 317 1.65 9.52 25.99
CA ARG A 317 2.95 9.23 25.38
C ARG A 317 4.01 8.79 26.39
N GLU A 318 3.58 8.27 27.55
CA GLU A 318 4.46 7.85 28.63
C GLU A 318 5.39 6.71 28.23
N ARG A 319 4.90 5.75 27.42
CA ARG A 319 5.72 4.65 26.91
C ARG A 319 6.76 5.14 25.93
N LEU A 320 6.39 6.06 25.03
CA LEU A 320 7.33 6.70 24.10
C LEU A 320 8.43 7.46 24.86
N ARG A 321 8.07 8.22 25.90
CA ARG A 321 9.02 8.92 26.76
C ARG A 321 9.98 7.97 27.47
N MET A 322 9.48 6.84 27.98
CA MET A 322 10.31 5.81 28.62
C MET A 322 11.30 5.16 27.65
N ILE A 323 10.91 4.98 26.38
CA ILE A 323 11.74 4.31 25.37
C ILE A 323 12.77 5.26 24.75
N LYS A 324 12.35 6.47 24.34
CA LYS A 324 13.18 7.41 23.57
C LYS A 324 13.71 8.60 24.39
N GLY A 325 13.24 8.80 25.62
CA GLY A 325 13.57 9.95 26.47
C GLY A 325 12.83 11.25 26.10
N ASN A 326 12.25 11.33 24.91
CA ASN A 326 11.49 12.46 24.40
C ASN A 326 10.22 11.98 23.65
N THR A 327 9.29 12.90 23.41
CA THR A 327 8.01 12.62 22.74
C THR A 327 7.66 13.65 21.66
N GLY A 328 8.45 14.71 21.53
CA GLY A 328 8.06 15.89 20.75
C GLY A 328 8.15 15.72 19.24
N ARG A 329 8.84 14.68 18.74
CA ARG A 329 8.98 14.43 17.31
C ARG A 329 7.72 13.77 16.75
N GLU A 330 7.19 12.77 17.45
CA GLU A 330 6.03 11.97 17.08
C GLU A 330 4.71 12.76 17.17
N ASP A 331 4.71 13.92 17.83
CA ASP A 331 3.57 14.83 17.89
C ASP A 331 3.05 15.25 16.51
N VAL A 332 3.92 15.27 15.48
CA VAL A 332 3.50 15.54 14.09
C VAL A 332 2.54 14.49 13.54
N LEU A 333 2.63 13.23 13.98
CA LEU A 333 1.71 12.17 13.59
C LEU A 333 0.32 12.41 14.18
N PHE A 334 0.25 12.81 15.45
CA PHE A 334 -1.01 13.17 16.10
C PHE A 334 -1.63 14.43 15.50
N LEU A 335 -0.80 15.41 15.12
CA LEU A 335 -1.26 16.59 14.41
C LEU A 335 -1.98 16.20 13.11
N ARG A 336 -1.33 15.38 12.27
CA ARG A 336 -1.96 14.86 11.04
C ARG A 336 -3.22 14.04 11.32
N LEU A 337 -3.18 13.17 12.32
CA LEU A 337 -4.33 12.33 12.71
C LEU A 337 -5.53 13.20 13.06
N TYR A 338 -5.38 14.15 14.00
CA TYR A 338 -6.50 15.01 14.43
C TYR A 338 -6.96 15.94 13.32
N LEU A 339 -6.06 16.39 12.43
CA LEU A 339 -6.43 17.22 11.29
C LEU A 339 -7.29 16.46 10.27
N LEU A 340 -6.91 15.22 9.95
CA LEU A 340 -7.71 14.36 9.07
C LEU A 340 -9.03 13.93 9.74
N GLN A 341 -9.04 13.67 11.05
CA GLN A 341 -10.27 13.42 11.80
C GLN A 341 -11.20 14.63 11.78
N SER A 342 -10.65 15.85 11.95
CA SER A 342 -11.41 17.09 11.86
C SER A 342 -12.07 17.24 10.48
N LEU A 343 -11.31 16.97 9.41
CA LEU A 343 -11.82 16.98 8.03
C LEU A 343 -12.94 15.97 7.83
N LEU A 344 -12.77 14.71 8.26
CA LEU A 344 -13.82 13.69 8.12
C LEU A 344 -15.07 14.05 8.91
N SER A 345 -14.93 14.48 10.18
CA SER A 345 -16.07 14.92 10.99
C SER A 345 -16.81 16.10 10.33
N TYR A 346 -16.09 17.02 9.70
CA TYR A 346 -16.71 18.11 8.96
C TYR A 346 -17.48 17.59 7.75
N ILE A 347 -16.91 16.72 6.91
CA ILE A 347 -17.61 16.19 5.73
C ILE A 347 -18.88 15.42 6.15
N GLU A 348 -18.88 14.78 7.31
CA GLU A 348 -20.01 14.05 7.88
C GLU A 348 -21.09 14.94 8.53
N GLY A 349 -20.88 16.26 8.53
CA GLY A 349 -21.81 17.23 9.11
C GLY A 349 -21.69 17.42 10.63
N ASN A 350 -20.66 16.85 11.28
CA ASN A 350 -20.40 16.99 12.71
C ASN A 350 -19.38 18.10 13.00
N ASP A 351 -19.83 19.36 12.90
CA ASP A 351 -19.00 20.54 13.13
C ASP A 351 -18.45 20.62 14.55
N VAL A 352 -19.19 20.11 15.55
CA VAL A 352 -18.77 20.13 16.96
C VAL A 352 -17.52 19.28 17.13
N GLN A 353 -17.55 18.03 16.65
CA GLN A 353 -16.40 17.15 16.70
C GLN A 353 -15.25 17.66 15.82
N ALA A 354 -15.56 18.22 14.65
CA ALA A 354 -14.55 18.83 13.78
C ALA A 354 -13.79 19.97 14.49
N ARG A 355 -14.49 20.88 15.19
CA ARG A 355 -13.87 21.94 16.00
C ARG A 355 -13.07 21.41 17.17
N GLN A 356 -13.57 20.39 17.87
CA GLN A 356 -12.85 19.77 18.98
C GLN A 356 -11.51 19.19 18.51
N GLN A 357 -11.50 18.48 17.38
CA GLN A 357 -10.25 17.94 16.83
C GLN A 357 -9.34 19.06 16.29
N LEU A 358 -9.90 20.08 15.63
CA LEU A 358 -9.11 21.22 15.14
C LEU A 358 -8.45 21.98 16.29
N SER A 359 -9.10 22.13 17.44
CA SER A 359 -8.50 22.76 18.63
C SER A 359 -7.27 21.99 19.13
N LYS A 360 -7.31 20.64 19.09
CA LYS A 360 -6.12 19.82 19.39
C LYS A 360 -5.01 20.05 18.37
N VAL A 361 -5.37 20.15 17.08
CA VAL A 361 -4.43 20.44 15.99
C VAL A 361 -3.75 21.78 16.21
N GLU A 362 -4.49 22.84 16.52
CA GLU A 362 -3.94 24.18 16.77
C GLU A 362 -2.97 24.20 17.94
N SER A 363 -3.30 23.50 19.03
CA SER A 363 -2.42 23.34 20.19
C SER A 363 -1.11 22.62 19.83
N LEU A 364 -1.18 21.53 19.06
CA LEU A 364 0.01 20.81 18.59
C LEU A 364 0.80 21.65 17.58
N PHE A 365 0.13 22.33 16.65
CA PHE A 365 0.74 23.15 15.61
C PHE A 365 1.56 24.29 16.23
N GLY A 366 1.01 24.98 17.22
CA GLY A 366 1.73 26.04 17.93
C GLY A 366 3.00 25.58 18.64
N ARG A 367 3.06 24.31 19.09
CA ARG A 367 4.26 23.71 19.68
C ARG A 367 5.27 23.20 18.65
N LEU A 368 4.78 22.74 17.50
CA LEU A 368 5.58 22.10 16.46
C LEU A 368 6.12 23.10 15.42
N CYS A 369 5.49 24.27 15.32
CA CYS A 369 5.97 25.40 14.56
C CYS A 369 7.20 25.97 15.28
N LEU A 370 8.35 25.95 14.60
CA LEU A 370 9.62 26.31 15.19
C LEU A 370 9.99 27.75 14.90
N ASP A 371 10.74 28.34 15.82
CA ASP A 371 11.34 29.65 15.66
C ASP A 371 12.43 29.61 14.58
N SER A 372 12.26 30.42 13.53
CA SER A 372 13.18 30.52 12.41
C SER A 372 14.58 30.99 12.85
N GLU A 373 14.68 31.84 13.87
CA GLU A 373 15.97 32.31 14.38
C GLU A 373 16.72 31.17 15.09
N LYS A 374 16.03 30.35 15.89
CA LYS A 374 16.64 29.20 16.56
C LYS A 374 17.09 28.14 15.55
N MET A 375 16.30 27.91 14.50
CA MET A 375 16.70 27.06 13.37
C MET A 375 17.98 27.57 12.71
N ALA A 376 18.04 28.86 12.38
CA ALA A 376 19.21 29.48 11.75
C ALA A 376 20.47 29.42 12.63
N GLN A 377 20.32 29.60 13.94
CA GLN A 377 21.42 29.46 14.90
C GLN A 377 21.98 28.04 14.93
N LEU A 378 21.12 27.00 14.98
CA LEU A 378 21.58 25.61 14.92
C LEU A 378 22.24 25.27 13.58
N MET A 379 21.73 25.81 12.47
CA MET A 379 22.36 25.64 11.15
C MET A 379 23.73 26.31 11.08
N THR A 380 23.89 27.47 11.73
CA THR A 380 25.20 28.16 11.84
C THR A 380 26.22 27.32 12.63
N LEU A 381 25.76 26.50 13.58
CA LEU A 381 26.61 25.52 14.29
C LEU A 381 26.98 24.29 13.44
N GLY A 382 26.53 24.21 12.18
CA GLY A 382 26.84 23.11 11.26
C GLY A 382 25.87 21.92 11.32
N PHE A 383 24.69 22.11 11.92
CA PHE A 383 23.60 21.14 11.84
C PHE A 383 22.82 21.30 10.54
N SER A 384 22.37 20.19 9.96
CA SER A 384 21.44 20.26 8.82
C SER A 384 20.09 20.81 9.27
N GLU A 385 19.33 21.38 8.32
CA GLU A 385 18.00 21.92 8.61
C GLU A 385 17.09 20.87 9.26
N ARG A 386 17.14 19.63 8.77
CA ARG A 386 16.42 18.50 9.35
C ARG A 386 16.83 18.21 10.79
N GLU A 387 18.12 18.15 11.08
CA GLU A 387 18.62 17.90 12.43
C GLU A 387 18.18 19.00 13.38
N ALA A 388 18.26 20.27 12.95
CA ALA A 388 17.76 21.39 13.70
C ALA A 388 16.24 21.26 13.98
N ARG A 389 15.45 20.89 12.97
CA ARG A 389 13.99 20.73 13.09
C ARG A 389 13.62 19.62 14.08
N LEU A 390 14.20 18.43 13.90
CA LEU A 390 13.92 17.28 14.76
C LEU A 390 14.47 17.48 16.18
N GLY A 391 15.65 18.08 16.31
CA GLY A 391 16.28 18.39 17.60
C GLY A 391 15.46 19.39 18.41
N LEU A 392 15.04 20.50 17.80
CA LEU A 392 14.17 21.47 18.48
C LEU A 392 12.82 20.87 18.86
N ARG A 393 12.21 20.04 18.02
CA ARG A 393 10.97 19.32 18.38
C ARG A 393 11.17 18.38 19.56
N ALA A 394 12.27 17.62 19.57
CA ALA A 394 12.60 16.72 20.66
C ALA A 394 12.80 17.47 21.99
N CYS A 395 13.38 18.68 21.94
CA CYS A 395 13.73 19.50 23.10
C CYS A 395 12.76 20.67 23.35
N GLN A 396 11.53 20.60 22.83
CA GLN A 396 10.47 21.61 23.07
C GLN A 396 10.89 23.06 22.73
N GLY A 397 11.75 23.23 21.73
CA GLY A 397 12.23 24.53 21.27
C GLY A 397 13.37 25.13 22.09
N ASP A 398 13.95 24.39 23.04
CA ASP A 398 15.19 24.78 23.72
C ASP A 398 16.40 24.57 22.80
N LEU A 399 17.14 25.66 22.54
CA LEU A 399 18.26 25.65 21.61
C LEU A 399 19.49 24.93 22.15
N GLN A 400 19.79 25.07 23.44
CA GLN A 400 20.98 24.46 24.05
C GLN A 400 20.79 22.95 24.17
N GLU A 401 19.64 22.53 24.68
CA GLU A 401 19.29 21.11 24.78
C GLU A 401 19.20 20.47 23.39
N ALA A 402 18.68 21.18 22.38
CA ALA A 402 18.67 20.69 21.01
C ALA A 402 20.07 20.47 20.45
N ALA A 403 21.00 21.42 20.65
CA ALA A 403 22.39 21.28 20.19
C ALA A 403 23.10 20.07 20.82
N ILE A 404 22.91 19.86 22.13
CA ILE A 404 23.44 18.70 22.86
C ILE A 404 22.80 17.41 22.34
N HIS A 405 21.48 17.39 22.19
CA HIS A 405 20.74 16.23 21.71
C HIS A 405 21.18 15.80 20.31
N ILE A 406 21.30 16.75 19.36
CA ILE A 406 21.74 16.49 17.99
C ILE A 406 23.17 15.93 17.99
N SER A 407 24.07 16.51 18.79
CA SER A 407 25.46 16.06 18.90
C SER A 407 25.56 14.63 19.41
N ASN A 408 24.84 14.30 20.49
CA ASN A 408 24.79 12.94 21.03
C ASN A 408 24.24 11.95 20.00
N ARG A 409 23.17 12.32 19.29
CA ARG A 409 22.58 11.48 18.23
C ARG A 409 23.52 11.24 17.06
N ARG A 410 24.34 12.22 16.67
CA ARG A 410 25.39 12.02 15.66
C ARG A 410 26.42 11.00 16.13
N GLN A 411 26.87 11.12 17.39
CA GLN A 411 27.83 10.19 17.98
C GLN A 411 27.27 8.76 18.06
N GLU A 412 26.07 8.58 18.62
CA GLU A 412 25.40 7.28 18.69
C GLU A 412 25.28 6.63 17.29
N ARG A 413 24.91 7.41 16.28
CA ARG A 413 24.80 6.93 14.91
C ARG A 413 26.14 6.56 14.29
N GLU A 414 27.21 7.30 14.57
CA GLU A 414 28.55 6.95 14.13
C GLU A 414 29.06 5.67 14.80
N GLU A 415 28.78 5.49 16.09
CA GLU A 415 29.11 4.29 16.84
C GLU A 415 28.36 3.07 16.29
N LEU A 416 27.06 3.20 16.02
CA LEU A 416 26.25 2.16 15.36
C LEU A 416 26.81 1.80 13.98
N LYS A 417 27.12 2.80 13.14
CA LYS A 417 27.74 2.56 11.82
C LYS A 417 29.10 1.88 11.92
N LYS A 418 29.93 2.25 12.91
CA LYS A 418 31.24 1.61 13.14
C LYS A 418 31.07 0.17 13.61
N SER A 419 30.17 -0.08 14.55
CA SER A 419 29.86 -1.42 15.06
C SER A 419 29.31 -2.33 13.95
N GLU A 420 28.39 -1.82 13.13
CA GLU A 420 27.84 -2.55 11.99
C GLU A 420 28.93 -2.89 10.96
N ARG A 421 29.79 -1.93 10.60
CA ARG A 421 30.94 -2.17 9.71
C ARG A 421 31.89 -3.23 10.27
N GLN A 422 32.16 -3.21 11.58
CA GLN A 422 32.98 -4.22 12.24
C GLN A 422 32.33 -5.61 12.21
N ARG A 423 31.03 -5.70 12.52
CA ARG A 423 30.26 -6.95 12.46
C ARG A 423 30.27 -7.53 11.03
N ARG A 424 30.09 -6.68 10.02
CA ARG A 424 30.16 -7.06 8.59
C ARG A 424 31.54 -7.60 8.23
N ARG A 425 32.61 -6.88 8.61
CA ARG A 425 33.99 -7.29 8.33
C ARG A 425 34.32 -8.65 8.95
N ARG A 426 33.98 -8.86 10.23
CA ARG A 426 34.18 -10.16 10.89
C ARG A 426 33.47 -11.30 10.18
N ARG A 427 32.19 -11.09 9.82
CA ARG A 427 31.42 -12.10 9.06
C ARG A 427 32.10 -12.49 7.74
N THR A 428 32.66 -11.53 7.01
CA THR A 428 33.40 -11.82 5.77
C THR A 428 34.67 -12.61 6.04
N GLU A 429 35.44 -12.24 7.07
CA GLU A 429 36.66 -12.95 7.49
C GLU A 429 36.34 -14.41 7.90
N ASP A 430 35.26 -14.62 8.65
CA ASP A 430 34.78 -15.94 9.08
C ASP A 430 34.35 -16.81 7.89
N VAL A 431 33.64 -16.25 6.91
CA VAL A 431 33.28 -16.96 5.67
C VAL A 431 34.52 -17.33 4.87
N SER A 432 35.49 -16.42 4.75
CA SER A 432 36.77 -16.70 4.08
C SER A 432 37.53 -17.84 4.74
N ALA A 433 37.57 -17.89 6.08
CA ALA A 433 38.22 -18.97 6.82
C ALA A 433 37.58 -20.34 6.52
N LEU A 434 36.24 -20.41 6.45
CA LEU A 434 35.54 -21.64 6.06
C LEU A 434 35.78 -22.03 4.59
N VAL A 435 35.93 -21.06 3.69
CA VAL A 435 36.27 -21.32 2.28
C VAL A 435 37.70 -21.87 2.16
N GLU A 436 38.64 -21.37 2.95
CA GLU A 436 40.02 -21.90 3.01
C GLU A 436 40.05 -23.36 3.49
N LEU A 437 39.08 -23.79 4.30
CA LEU A 437 38.89 -25.18 4.72
C LEU A 437 38.30 -26.08 3.61
N GLY A 438 37.98 -25.52 2.44
CA GLY A 438 37.50 -26.26 1.26
C GLY A 438 35.98 -26.28 1.09
N TYR A 439 35.23 -25.58 1.94
CA TYR A 439 33.78 -25.44 1.77
C TYR A 439 33.44 -24.42 0.69
N SER A 440 32.30 -24.61 0.01
CA SER A 440 31.82 -23.60 -0.93
C SER A 440 31.46 -22.32 -0.18
N ARG A 441 31.68 -21.16 -0.79
CA ARG A 441 31.36 -19.85 -0.17
C ARG A 441 29.89 -19.76 0.25
N THR A 442 28.99 -20.35 -0.54
CA THR A 442 27.55 -20.41 -0.24
C THR A 442 27.23 -21.29 0.96
N ASP A 443 27.89 -22.44 1.10
CA ASP A 443 27.65 -23.33 2.25
C ASP A 443 28.24 -22.74 3.53
N ALA A 444 29.47 -22.22 3.44
CA ALA A 444 30.14 -21.51 4.53
C ALA A 444 29.26 -20.38 5.09
N ALA A 445 28.73 -19.52 4.22
CA ALA A 445 27.91 -18.40 4.65
C ALA A 445 26.55 -18.82 5.22
N ARG A 446 25.91 -19.87 4.67
CA ARG A 446 24.66 -20.43 5.22
C ARG A 446 24.87 -21.07 6.59
N ALA A 447 25.94 -21.85 6.75
CA ALA A 447 26.28 -22.48 8.01
C ALA A 447 26.62 -21.45 9.09
N LEU A 448 27.40 -20.41 8.73
CA LEU A 448 27.72 -19.31 9.64
C LEU A 448 26.47 -18.52 10.06
N HIS A 449 25.53 -18.31 9.13
CA HIS A 449 24.24 -17.70 9.46
C HIS A 449 23.41 -18.59 10.40
N ALA A 450 23.35 -19.90 10.16
CA ALA A 450 22.66 -20.85 11.04
C ALA A 450 23.31 -20.98 12.43
N ALA A 451 24.61 -20.70 12.51
CA ALA A 451 25.39 -20.70 13.74
C ALA A 451 25.39 -19.35 14.49
N ASP A 452 24.57 -18.36 14.09
CA ASP A 452 24.54 -17.01 14.66
C ASP A 452 25.94 -16.32 14.68
N GLY A 453 26.82 -16.67 13.72
CA GLY A 453 28.18 -16.13 13.62
C GLY A 453 29.27 -16.91 14.38
N ASP A 454 28.95 -18.07 14.95
CA ASP A 454 29.96 -18.95 15.58
C ASP A 454 30.60 -19.88 14.54
N VAL A 455 31.90 -19.67 14.29
CA VAL A 455 32.68 -20.45 13.29
C VAL A 455 32.77 -21.93 13.66
N ASN A 456 32.90 -22.28 14.94
CA ASN A 456 33.04 -23.68 15.35
C ASN A 456 31.74 -24.44 15.11
N ARG A 457 30.62 -23.83 15.52
CA ARG A 457 29.30 -24.39 15.28
C ARG A 457 28.95 -24.43 13.79
N ALA A 458 29.42 -23.46 13.00
CA ALA A 458 29.29 -23.50 11.55
C ALA A 458 30.05 -24.68 10.93
N CYS A 459 31.27 -24.96 11.40
CA CYS A 459 32.04 -26.14 11.00
C CYS A 459 31.30 -27.45 11.33
N GLU A 460 30.71 -27.55 12.52
CA GLU A 460 29.90 -28.73 12.92
C GLU A 460 28.72 -28.94 11.95
N ILE A 461 27.96 -27.87 11.66
CA ILE A 461 26.83 -27.92 10.71
C ILE A 461 27.28 -28.38 9.32
N LEU A 462 28.44 -27.89 8.85
CA LEU A 462 29.00 -28.26 7.54
C LEU A 462 29.47 -29.71 7.51
N GLN A 463 30.07 -30.19 8.59
CA GLN A 463 30.50 -31.58 8.73
C GLN A 463 29.29 -32.53 8.75
N ASP A 464 28.27 -32.23 9.54
CA ASP A 464 27.04 -33.02 9.61
C ASP A 464 26.33 -33.11 8.25
N ALA A 465 26.23 -31.97 7.53
CA ALA A 465 25.67 -31.94 6.20
C ALA A 465 26.47 -32.78 5.19
N SER A 466 27.80 -32.75 5.28
CA SER A 466 28.67 -33.57 4.42
C SER A 466 28.54 -35.07 4.71
N GLN A 467 28.40 -35.46 5.98
CA GLN A 467 28.19 -36.85 6.39
C GLN A 467 26.80 -37.36 5.97
N ALA A 468 25.76 -36.54 6.08
CA ALA A 468 24.42 -36.88 5.61
C ALA A 468 24.35 -37.06 4.08
N ALA A 469 25.08 -36.22 3.32
CA ALA A 469 25.22 -36.36 1.88
C ALA A 469 25.99 -37.63 1.48
N GLN A 470 27.02 -38.01 2.24
CA GLN A 470 27.75 -39.26 2.01
C GLN A 470 26.91 -40.49 2.36
N ALA A 471 26.15 -40.47 3.45
CA ALA A 471 25.26 -41.57 3.83
C ALA A 471 24.13 -41.81 2.81
N THR A 472 23.59 -40.73 2.21
CA THR A 472 22.58 -40.85 1.14
C THR A 472 23.17 -41.36 -0.18
N ASN A 473 24.41 -41.00 -0.53
CA ASN A 473 25.11 -41.58 -1.68
C ASN A 473 25.42 -43.06 -1.47
N ASN A 474 25.90 -43.45 -0.29
CA ASN A 474 26.17 -44.86 0.01
C ASN A 474 24.88 -45.71 -0.06
N ASN A 475 23.76 -45.20 0.47
CA ASN A 475 22.47 -45.87 0.35
C ASN A 475 21.96 -45.94 -1.11
N ARG A 476 22.31 -44.98 -1.97
CA ARG A 476 21.96 -45.00 -3.40
C ARG A 476 22.80 -46.03 -4.17
N GLU A 477 24.08 -46.19 -3.82
CA GLU A 477 24.93 -47.25 -4.34
C GLU A 477 24.45 -48.64 -3.86
N GLU A 478 23.97 -48.76 -2.62
CA GLU A 478 23.38 -49.99 -2.07
C GLU A 478 21.98 -50.30 -2.65
N ALA A 479 21.22 -49.26 -3.03
CA ALA A 479 19.94 -49.38 -3.71
C ALA A 479 20.08 -49.84 -5.17
N LEU A 480 21.18 -49.46 -5.83
CA LEU A 480 21.55 -49.85 -7.19
C LEU A 480 22.61 -50.96 -7.19
N SER A 481 22.53 -51.90 -6.24
CA SER A 481 23.47 -53.02 -6.22
C SER A 481 23.34 -53.86 -7.51
N PRO A 482 24.46 -54.27 -8.12
CA PRO A 482 24.46 -54.90 -9.44
C PRO A 482 23.62 -56.19 -9.47
N GLU A 483 23.58 -56.92 -8.36
CA GLU A 483 22.78 -58.14 -8.20
C GLU A 483 21.26 -57.88 -8.28
N LYS A 484 20.78 -56.76 -7.73
CA LYS A 484 19.36 -56.37 -7.75
C LYS A 484 18.93 -55.87 -9.12
N VAL A 485 19.81 -55.10 -9.77
CA VAL A 485 19.61 -54.66 -11.17
C VAL A 485 19.55 -55.87 -12.10
N GLU A 486 20.45 -56.83 -11.92
CA GLU A 486 20.50 -58.06 -12.73
C GLU A 486 19.26 -58.96 -12.53
N GLN A 487 18.72 -59.03 -11.31
CA GLN A 487 17.46 -59.74 -11.04
C GLN A 487 16.28 -59.17 -11.83
N LEU A 488 16.13 -57.85 -11.90
CA LEU A 488 15.04 -57.22 -12.65
C LEU A 488 15.29 -57.24 -14.17
N LEU A 489 16.55 -57.16 -14.61
CA LEU A 489 16.92 -57.38 -16.02
C LEU A 489 16.57 -58.79 -16.49
N TYR A 490 16.78 -59.81 -15.65
CA TYR A 490 16.44 -61.20 -15.98
C TYR A 490 14.92 -61.40 -16.17
N LEU A 491 14.10 -60.57 -15.53
CA LEU A 491 12.64 -60.55 -15.74
C LEU A 491 12.21 -59.88 -17.05
N GLY A 492 13.16 -59.37 -17.85
CA GLY A 492 12.92 -58.81 -19.18
C GLY A 492 12.69 -57.29 -19.20
N PHE A 493 12.95 -56.59 -18.09
CA PHE A 493 12.86 -55.12 -18.04
C PHE A 493 14.13 -54.46 -18.57
N GLU A 494 14.01 -53.25 -19.14
CA GLU A 494 15.16 -52.49 -19.62
C GLU A 494 15.97 -51.88 -18.48
N ARG A 495 17.30 -51.84 -18.66
CA ARG A 495 18.27 -51.40 -17.64
C ARG A 495 17.96 -50.01 -17.09
N GLU A 496 17.65 -49.06 -17.96
CA GLU A 496 17.40 -47.67 -17.58
C GLU A 496 16.12 -47.53 -16.74
N ALA A 497 15.08 -48.31 -17.06
CA ALA A 497 13.85 -48.32 -16.29
C ALA A 497 14.04 -49.00 -14.92
N VAL A 498 14.83 -50.08 -14.87
CA VAL A 498 15.20 -50.81 -13.64
C VAL A 498 16.01 -49.95 -12.68
N GLU A 499 17.01 -49.23 -13.17
CA GLU A 499 17.80 -48.32 -12.34
C GLU A 499 16.96 -47.15 -11.81
N ALA A 500 16.05 -46.62 -12.65
CA ALA A 500 15.13 -45.57 -12.22
C ALA A 500 14.13 -46.06 -11.15
N SER A 501 13.56 -47.25 -11.31
CA SER A 501 12.59 -47.81 -10.35
C SER A 501 13.24 -48.23 -9.03
N LEU A 502 14.42 -48.87 -9.06
CA LEU A 502 15.19 -49.21 -7.86
C LEU A 502 15.65 -47.96 -7.09
N ALA A 503 16.00 -46.88 -7.80
CA ALA A 503 16.32 -45.60 -7.17
C ALA A 503 15.10 -44.95 -6.49
N LEU A 504 13.89 -45.13 -7.04
CA LEU A 504 12.64 -44.62 -6.47
C LEU A 504 12.12 -45.44 -5.28
N THR A 505 12.37 -46.74 -5.27
CA THR A 505 11.93 -47.66 -4.21
C THR A 505 12.98 -47.92 -3.14
N GLY A 506 14.13 -47.23 -3.20
CA GLY A 506 15.21 -47.38 -2.22
C GLY A 506 15.86 -48.77 -2.25
N GLY A 507 15.90 -49.43 -3.42
CA GLY A 507 16.55 -50.72 -3.59
C GLY A 507 15.74 -51.93 -3.16
N ASP A 508 14.43 -51.79 -2.96
CA ASP A 508 13.51 -52.92 -2.80
C ASP A 508 13.07 -53.45 -4.17
N VAL A 509 13.47 -54.70 -4.45
CA VAL A 509 13.28 -55.38 -5.73
C VAL A 509 11.80 -55.67 -5.99
N GLN A 510 11.02 -56.02 -4.96
CA GLN A 510 9.61 -56.34 -5.14
C GLN A 510 8.79 -55.10 -5.48
N SER A 511 8.99 -54.01 -4.72
CA SER A 511 8.34 -52.74 -5.01
C SER A 511 8.78 -52.18 -6.37
N ALA A 512 10.06 -52.32 -6.76
CA ALA A 512 10.55 -51.87 -8.06
C ALA A 512 9.97 -52.69 -9.22
N ALA A 513 9.86 -54.01 -9.08
CA ALA A 513 9.22 -54.88 -10.08
C ALA A 513 7.76 -54.50 -10.28
N GLN A 514 7.04 -54.25 -9.18
CA GLN A 514 5.63 -53.88 -9.22
C GLN A 514 5.43 -52.50 -9.88
N LEU A 515 6.29 -51.54 -9.57
CA LEU A 515 6.28 -50.22 -10.19
C LEU A 515 6.63 -50.27 -11.70
N LEU A 516 7.48 -51.20 -12.13
CA LEU A 516 7.77 -51.45 -13.54
C LEU A 516 6.62 -52.14 -14.27
N LEU A 517 5.95 -53.10 -13.64
CA LEU A 517 4.77 -53.79 -14.16
C LEU A 517 3.62 -52.82 -14.38
N ASP A 518 3.35 -51.96 -13.39
CA ASP A 518 2.25 -50.98 -13.44
C ASP A 518 2.48 -49.93 -14.54
N ASN A 519 3.74 -49.59 -14.84
CA ASN A 519 4.12 -48.63 -15.88
C ASN A 519 4.52 -49.29 -17.23
N GLN A 520 4.18 -50.58 -17.43
CA GLN A 520 4.46 -51.34 -18.66
C GLN A 520 5.94 -51.31 -19.11
N GLY A 521 6.88 -51.23 -18.16
CA GLY A 521 8.32 -51.21 -18.41
C GLY A 521 8.88 -49.87 -18.92
N VAL A 522 8.08 -48.81 -19.04
CA VAL A 522 8.53 -47.50 -19.51
C VAL A 522 8.55 -46.52 -18.35
N MET A 523 9.76 -46.18 -17.87
CA MET A 523 9.99 -45.14 -16.87
C MET A 523 10.82 -44.02 -17.52
N SER A 524 10.28 -42.80 -17.56
CA SER A 524 11.05 -41.63 -18.00
C SER A 524 12.05 -41.23 -16.91
N PRO A 525 13.34 -41.02 -17.22
CA PRO A 525 14.27 -40.56 -16.22
C PRO A 525 14.06 -39.07 -15.95
N HIS A 526 14.00 -38.73 -14.65
CA HIS A 526 14.09 -37.40 -14.02
C HIS A 526 12.78 -36.63 -13.70
N PRO A 527 12.50 -36.45 -12.39
CA PRO A 527 12.01 -35.21 -11.83
C PRO A 527 13.14 -34.61 -10.97
N ASN A 528 14.07 -33.87 -11.59
CA ASN A 528 14.89 -32.81 -10.97
C ASN A 528 16.06 -32.46 -11.90
N SER A 529 15.87 -31.42 -12.70
CA SER A 529 16.88 -30.47 -13.26
C SER A 529 16.38 -29.90 -14.59
N SER A 530 15.51 -28.90 -14.54
CA SER A 530 15.25 -28.04 -15.69
C SER A 530 16.37 -27.01 -15.82
N SER A 531 17.55 -27.46 -16.26
CA SER A 531 18.58 -26.59 -16.82
C SER A 531 18.69 -26.88 -18.32
N SER A 532 18.06 -26.02 -19.12
CA SER A 532 18.17 -26.03 -20.58
C SER A 532 19.60 -25.64 -21.00
N THR A 533 20.36 -26.59 -21.52
CA THR A 533 21.63 -26.36 -22.23
C THR A 533 21.34 -26.08 -23.71
N SER A 534 21.74 -24.90 -24.18
CA SER A 534 21.92 -24.58 -25.60
C SER A 534 23.38 -24.84 -26.02
N PRO A 535 23.67 -25.08 -27.31
CA PRO A 535 24.98 -25.59 -27.72
C PRO A 535 26.06 -24.50 -27.76
N SER A 536 27.27 -24.95 -27.41
CA SER A 536 28.52 -24.20 -27.38
C SER A 536 28.99 -23.77 -28.77
N SER A 537 29.40 -22.51 -28.89
CA SER A 537 30.35 -22.04 -29.89
C SER A 537 31.45 -21.27 -29.14
N GLU A 538 32.69 -21.71 -29.32
CA GLU A 538 33.91 -21.16 -28.74
C GLU A 538 34.25 -19.79 -29.35
N GLU A 539 34.63 -18.82 -28.53
CA GLU A 539 35.69 -17.82 -28.81
C GLU A 539 36.00 -16.96 -27.54
N PRO A 540 37.17 -16.28 -27.46
CA PRO A 540 37.91 -16.11 -26.21
C PRO A 540 37.54 -14.87 -25.37
N SER A 541 37.96 -14.98 -24.10
CA SER A 541 37.77 -14.09 -22.97
C SER A 541 37.88 -12.58 -23.23
N THR A 542 36.79 -11.86 -22.97
CA THR A 542 36.79 -10.57 -22.28
C THR A 542 35.50 -10.42 -21.47
N SER A 543 35.63 -9.78 -20.32
CA SER A 543 34.62 -9.58 -19.26
C SER A 543 33.28 -9.02 -19.76
N THR A 544 32.26 -9.86 -20.01
CA THR A 544 30.84 -9.47 -19.97
C THR A 544 29.95 -10.70 -20.11
N GLY A 545 29.48 -11.26 -19.00
CA GLY A 545 28.64 -12.46 -18.99
C GLY A 545 27.46 -12.39 -18.02
N GLN A 546 27.00 -11.20 -17.64
CA GLN A 546 25.72 -11.10 -16.93
C GLN A 546 24.58 -11.30 -17.93
N THR A 547 23.71 -12.27 -17.66
CA THR A 547 22.48 -12.46 -18.43
C THR A 547 21.60 -11.22 -18.33
N GLU A 548 20.79 -10.92 -19.37
CA GLU A 548 19.89 -9.74 -19.33
C GLU A 548 18.95 -9.77 -18.11
N ARG A 549 18.62 -10.98 -17.61
CA ARG A 549 17.87 -11.18 -16.38
C ARG A 549 18.61 -10.71 -15.13
N GLU A 550 19.92 -10.92 -15.03
CA GLU A 550 20.73 -10.44 -13.90
C GLU A 550 20.88 -8.92 -13.92
N ARG A 551 21.11 -8.34 -15.10
CA ARG A 551 21.13 -6.88 -15.28
C ARG A 551 19.79 -6.24 -14.92
N GLN A 552 18.67 -6.90 -15.24
CA GLN A 552 17.35 -6.42 -14.84
C GLN A 552 17.16 -6.48 -13.31
N LYS A 553 17.55 -7.60 -12.68
CA LYS A 553 17.53 -7.73 -11.21
C LYS A 553 18.39 -6.67 -10.53
N GLU A 554 19.55 -6.34 -11.08
CA GLU A 554 20.44 -5.31 -10.56
C GLU A 554 19.85 -3.90 -10.70
N ARG A 555 19.22 -3.59 -11.84
CA ARG A 555 18.46 -2.35 -12.06
C ARG A 555 17.29 -2.20 -11.08
N ASP A 556 16.43 -3.22 -10.96
CA ASP A 556 15.28 -3.22 -10.05
C ASP A 556 15.70 -3.02 -8.59
N ARG A 557 16.86 -3.56 -8.19
CA ARG A 557 17.43 -3.34 -6.85
C ARG A 557 17.93 -1.91 -6.65
N HIS A 558 18.72 -1.39 -7.58
CA HIS A 558 19.29 -0.04 -7.43
C HIS A 558 18.20 1.02 -7.37
N GLU A 559 17.15 0.90 -8.19
CA GLU A 559 16.00 1.81 -8.16
C GLU A 559 15.38 1.88 -6.76
N VAL A 560 15.17 0.72 -6.12
CA VAL A 560 14.57 0.63 -4.79
C VAL A 560 15.47 1.21 -3.69
N LEU A 561 16.79 1.06 -3.81
CA LEU A 561 17.74 1.61 -2.84
C LEU A 561 17.74 3.15 -2.84
N ASP A 562 17.48 3.78 -3.98
CA ASP A 562 17.38 5.24 -4.09
C ASP A 562 16.13 5.81 -3.37
N ASP A 563 15.09 5.00 -3.20
CA ASP A 563 13.87 5.39 -2.49
C ASP A 563 13.95 5.16 -0.98
N LEU A 564 14.91 4.38 -0.50
CA LEU A 564 15.12 4.17 0.93
C LEU A 564 15.68 5.44 1.57
N SER A 565 14.97 5.93 2.59
CA SER A 565 15.46 7.05 3.38
C SER A 565 16.82 6.71 3.99
N ARG A 566 17.77 7.63 3.84
CA ARG A 566 19.10 7.53 4.47
C ARG A 566 19.05 7.69 5.99
N HIS A 567 17.89 8.03 6.56
CA HIS A 567 17.73 8.32 7.98
C HIS A 567 16.37 7.79 8.49
N GLU A 568 16.40 7.02 9.57
CA GLU A 568 15.24 6.31 10.12
C GLU A 568 14.04 7.22 10.45
N GLU A 569 14.30 8.44 10.92
CA GLU A 569 13.25 9.36 11.41
C GLU A 569 12.73 10.33 10.33
N ASP A 570 12.91 10.01 9.05
CA ASP A 570 12.62 10.95 7.94
C ASP A 570 11.13 11.21 7.75
N TYR A 571 10.30 10.29 8.22
CA TYR A 571 8.84 10.42 8.22
C TYR A 571 8.31 11.37 9.31
N LEU A 572 9.13 11.68 10.31
CA LEU A 572 8.81 12.66 11.34
C LEU A 572 9.26 14.08 10.95
N ASP A 573 10.07 14.19 9.90
CA ASP A 573 10.63 15.45 9.43
C ASP A 573 9.69 16.19 8.47
N LEU A 574 8.61 16.72 9.01
CA LEU A 574 7.61 17.50 8.26
C LEU A 574 7.86 19.01 8.39
N THR A 575 7.74 19.77 7.29
CA THR A 575 7.81 21.26 7.32
C THR A 575 6.52 21.88 7.87
N LEU A 576 5.42 21.14 7.86
CA LEU A 576 4.07 21.57 8.25
C LEU A 576 3.37 22.52 7.27
N GLU A 577 3.89 22.68 6.05
CA GLU A 577 3.29 23.54 5.01
C GLU A 577 1.91 23.04 4.57
N GLU A 578 1.80 21.78 4.13
CA GLU A 578 0.53 21.18 3.68
C GLU A 578 -0.50 21.04 4.82
N GLU A 579 0.00 20.88 6.05
CA GLU A 579 -0.78 20.88 7.28
C GLU A 579 -1.34 22.28 7.56
N SER A 580 -0.52 23.32 7.45
CA SER A 580 -0.93 24.72 7.63
C SER A 580 -2.03 25.10 6.63
N GLU A 581 -1.84 24.77 5.35
CA GLU A 581 -2.84 25.03 4.30
C GLU A 581 -4.18 24.35 4.61
N LEU A 582 -4.15 23.10 5.10
CA LEU A 582 -5.36 22.39 5.48
C LEU A 582 -5.99 22.94 6.76
N ILE A 583 -5.20 23.34 7.75
CA ILE A 583 -5.69 24.01 8.97
C ILE A 583 -6.45 25.27 8.59
N ASP A 584 -5.89 26.11 7.73
CA ASP A 584 -6.54 27.36 7.29
C ASP A 584 -7.81 27.08 6.48
N THR A 585 -7.76 26.07 5.61
CA THR A 585 -8.95 25.58 4.89
C THR A 585 -10.05 25.11 5.85
N MET A 586 -9.68 24.36 6.89
CA MET A 586 -10.62 23.86 7.91
C MET A 586 -11.20 25.00 8.76
N LYS A 587 -10.38 25.98 9.14
CA LYS A 587 -10.84 27.20 9.84
C LYS A 587 -11.87 27.95 9.01
N MET A 588 -11.58 28.18 7.73
CA MET A 588 -12.51 28.81 6.79
C MET A 588 -13.83 28.02 6.69
N TYR A 589 -13.77 26.70 6.53
CA TYR A 589 -14.96 25.86 6.46
C TYR A 589 -15.81 25.92 7.73
N LEU A 590 -15.17 25.94 8.90
CA LEU A 590 -15.84 26.00 10.19
C LEU A 590 -16.27 27.43 10.57
N SER A 591 -15.71 28.49 9.97
CA SER A 591 -16.14 29.87 10.23
C SER A 591 -17.35 30.29 9.40
N ARG A 592 -17.69 29.58 8.31
CA ARG A 592 -18.81 29.93 7.41
C ARG A 592 -20.15 30.14 8.13
N GLY A 593 -20.48 29.36 9.16
CA GLY A 593 -21.71 29.56 9.94
C GLY A 593 -21.67 30.73 10.93
N ALA A 594 -20.48 31.10 11.44
CA ALA A 594 -20.34 32.11 12.49
C ALA A 594 -20.40 33.57 12.00
N THR A 595 -20.38 33.78 10.68
CA THR A 595 -20.32 35.14 10.09
C THR A 595 -21.67 35.85 9.96
N HIS A 596 -22.78 35.19 10.31
CA HIS A 596 -24.14 35.74 10.22
C HIS A 596 -24.75 36.16 11.57
N THR A 597 -23.95 36.23 12.64
CA THR A 597 -24.36 36.69 13.98
C THR A 597 -23.90 38.11 14.33
N MET A 598 -23.82 39.02 13.35
CA MET A 598 -23.70 40.46 13.59
C MET A 598 -24.81 41.25 12.94
#